data_AF-A0A4S2ANT8-F1
#
_entry.id   AF-A0A4S2ANT8-F1
#
_cell.length_a   1.000
_cell.length_b   1.000
_cell.length_c   1.000
_cell.angle_alpha   90.00
_cell.angle_beta   90.00
_cell.angle_gamma   90.00
#
_symmetry.space_group_name_H-M   'P 1'
#
loop_
_entity.id
_entity.type
_entity.pdbx_description
1 polymer ?
#
loop_
_entity_poly.entity_id
_entity_poly.type
_entity_poly.pdbx_seq_one_letter_code
_entity_poly.pdbx_strand_id
1 'polypeptide(L)'
;MTFRILLWICLSGLFVACNDDNPVIEIVNVTSVALNKNTLSLENGQSETLVAAITPADATNKKLIWISSDPSVATVDDNGKITALKSGSTTILVVTEDGAKTATCVVTCGDETPPDSEVVLVESISLNASRLLLRRGGSEILMATITPENATNKNVKWTSSDETIAKVDADGEVTALKLGSAAIIATTEDGAKVATCTVTVSDIAAQRTVLVYIVADKNGLDENYNNQNFATQDVEEMMEGMKSVDASLYNLLVYLDNNDNPVLFRINSDKKGNVNKEIIKEYGEQVSTDTSVMKEVLARAFNDYPADSYGLVYWSHCDGWIPYPLEAPKTRWVGQDKGDGSDNRMNISGLMTVLDSAPYFDFIMFDACFMMSVEVAYELRKHTDYYIGSPTENPGPGAPYNRIVPLMFRQDAAIAMTAEYFKAYYELYNGGVGMTNANWTGGTSIAALKTEGLENLAAVTKQVLQNTTDISELRSSVFDYDKRNSYNGHVGYYDMVDMMKHLTDNSGYSAWRQAFDNVIGYWNTTPKNYSQFASMFSMEGTNGVTHYIPSTANTQNAEVANAAYRITSWYKDTGLSRLDW
;
A
#
# COMPACT_ATOMS: atom_id res chain seq x y z
N MET A 1 -26.11 -46.77 54.01
CA MET A 1 -24.82 -46.86 53.29
C MET A 1 -23.90 -45.80 53.88
N THR A 2 -22.90 -46.10 54.72
CA THR A 2 -21.68 -46.92 54.56
C THR A 2 -20.47 -46.11 54.05
N PHE A 3 -19.62 -45.64 54.98
CA PHE A 3 -18.18 -45.27 54.83
C PHE A 3 -17.86 -44.01 53.97
N ARG A 4 -16.70 -43.32 54.08
CA ARG A 4 -15.60 -43.14 55.09
C ARG A 4 -14.89 -41.80 54.77
N ILE A 5 -14.64 -40.88 55.71
CA ILE A 5 -13.45 -40.69 56.59
C ILE A 5 -12.10 -40.45 55.86
N LEU A 6 -11.53 -39.24 56.02
CA LEU A 6 -10.17 -38.88 56.53
C LEU A 6 -10.06 -37.32 56.60
N LEU A 7 -9.75 -36.62 57.71
CA LEU A 7 -8.49 -36.45 58.50
C LEU A 7 -7.36 -35.75 57.71
N TRP A 8 -6.60 -34.74 58.19
CA TRP A 8 -6.30 -34.14 59.53
C TRP A 8 -6.68 -32.63 59.63
N ILE A 9 -6.70 -31.87 60.74
CA ILE A 9 -6.10 -31.85 62.11
C ILE A 9 -4.69 -31.22 62.24
N CYS A 10 -4.62 -30.00 62.78
CA CYS A 10 -3.74 -29.53 63.89
C CYS A 10 -4.22 -28.11 64.29
N LEU A 11 -4.46 -27.74 65.56
CA LEU A 11 -3.51 -27.50 66.66
C LEU A 11 -2.35 -26.55 66.27
N SER A 12 -2.00 -25.50 67.02
CA SER A 12 -2.61 -24.79 68.16
C SER A 12 -1.66 -23.66 68.57
N GLY A 13 -2.16 -22.53 69.09
CA GLY A 13 -1.27 -21.52 69.70
C GLY A 13 -1.93 -20.18 69.99
N LEU A 14 -2.45 -20.00 71.21
CA LEU A 14 -2.59 -18.64 71.76
C LEU A 14 -1.20 -18.20 72.24
N PHE A 15 -0.71 -17.09 71.68
CA PHE A 15 0.25 -16.23 72.35
C PHE A 15 -0.42 -14.90 72.64
N VAL A 16 -0.27 -14.41 73.87
CA VAL A 16 -0.66 -13.05 74.24
C VAL A 16 0.52 -12.13 73.90
N ALA A 17 0.25 -11.07 73.15
CA ALA A 17 1.12 -9.91 73.01
C ALA A 17 0.34 -8.68 73.47
N CYS A 18 1.05 -7.67 74.02
CA CYS A 18 0.41 -6.49 74.60
C CYS A 18 -0.10 -5.52 73.53
N ASN A 19 -1.17 -4.79 73.85
CA ASN A 19 -1.47 -3.53 73.18
C ASN A 19 -0.40 -2.49 73.55
N ASP A 20 0.33 -1.99 72.56
CA ASP A 20 0.89 -0.63 72.58
C ASP A 20 -0.01 0.22 71.67
N ASP A 21 -1.07 0.80 72.24
CA ASP A 21 -2.01 1.70 71.54
C ASP A 21 -1.37 3.09 71.31
N ASN A 22 -0.31 3.11 70.51
CA ASN A 22 0.36 4.32 70.07
C ASN A 22 -0.26 4.75 68.72
N PRO A 23 -0.89 5.95 68.60
CA PRO A 23 -1.66 6.31 67.42
C PRO A 23 -0.75 6.46 66.20
N VAL A 24 -0.89 5.54 65.23
CA VAL A 24 -0.21 5.62 63.94
C VAL A 24 -0.78 6.81 63.18
N ILE A 25 0.04 7.85 63.00
CA ILE A 25 -0.32 9.01 62.16
C ILE A 25 -0.26 8.54 60.70
N GLU A 26 -1.43 8.48 60.05
CA GLU A 26 -1.54 8.14 58.64
C GLU A 26 -0.90 9.25 57.79
N ILE A 27 0.05 8.89 56.94
CA ILE A 27 0.78 9.84 56.09
C ILE A 27 0.03 9.99 54.77
N VAL A 28 -0.69 11.10 54.65
CA VAL A 28 -1.40 11.52 53.44
C VAL A 28 -0.41 12.29 52.55
N ASN A 29 0.02 11.67 51.46
CA ASN A 29 0.99 12.24 50.52
C ASN A 29 0.33 13.25 49.55
N VAL A 30 1.10 14.25 49.10
CA VAL A 30 0.66 15.20 48.07
C VAL A 30 0.56 14.49 46.71
N THR A 31 -0.63 14.54 46.09
CA THR A 31 -0.87 13.99 44.76
C THR A 31 -0.68 15.02 43.64
N SER A 32 -0.98 16.30 43.90
CA SER A 32 -0.69 17.42 42.98
C SER A 32 -0.51 18.77 43.69
N VAL A 33 0.14 19.70 42.99
CA VAL A 33 0.19 21.13 43.30
C VAL A 33 -0.30 21.89 42.06
N ALA A 34 -1.08 22.96 42.24
CA ALA A 34 -1.54 23.84 41.17
C ALA A 34 -1.43 25.31 41.59
N LEU A 35 -1.15 26.21 40.65
CA LEU A 35 -1.09 27.66 40.88
C LEU A 35 -2.37 28.35 40.42
N ASN A 36 -2.74 29.45 41.09
CA ASN A 36 -3.86 30.30 40.70
C ASN A 36 -3.65 31.05 39.37
N LYS A 37 -2.41 31.13 38.87
CA LYS A 37 -2.03 31.68 37.57
C LYS A 37 -0.89 30.87 36.96
N ASN A 38 -0.92 30.67 35.65
CA ASN A 38 0.18 30.14 34.83
C ASN A 38 0.95 31.24 34.08
N THR A 39 0.39 32.45 34.00
CA THR A 39 1.06 33.66 33.48
C THR A 39 0.79 34.87 34.38
N LEU A 40 1.73 35.79 34.44
CA LEU A 40 1.67 37.02 35.24
C LEU A 40 2.43 38.15 34.51
N SER A 41 1.87 39.35 34.53
CA SER A 41 2.56 40.57 34.07
C SER A 41 2.62 41.59 35.19
N LEU A 42 3.76 42.26 35.36
CA LEU A 42 4.03 43.24 36.41
C LEU A 42 4.89 44.39 35.85
N GLU A 43 4.59 45.64 36.20
CA GLU A 43 5.54 46.74 35.97
C GLU A 43 6.77 46.59 36.89
N ASN A 44 7.92 47.15 36.50
CA ASN A 44 9.13 47.08 37.32
C ASN A 44 8.91 47.73 38.70
N GLY A 45 9.19 46.98 39.77
CA GLY A 45 8.94 47.37 41.16
C GLY A 45 7.56 46.97 41.71
N GLN A 46 6.64 46.46 40.89
CA GLN A 46 5.38 45.87 41.37
C GLN A 46 5.59 44.45 41.92
N SER A 47 4.59 43.97 42.68
CA SER A 47 4.60 42.65 43.30
C SER A 47 3.20 42.05 43.45
N GLU A 48 3.03 40.77 43.13
CA GLU A 48 1.80 40.00 43.38
C GLU A 48 2.15 38.63 43.97
N THR A 49 1.26 38.04 44.77
CA THR A 49 1.43 36.71 45.37
C THR A 49 0.72 35.63 44.54
N LEU A 50 1.47 34.62 44.12
CA LEU A 50 0.92 33.39 43.56
C LEU A 50 0.41 32.50 44.71
N VAL A 51 -0.75 31.89 44.50
CA VAL A 51 -1.40 31.00 45.49
C VAL A 51 -1.30 29.58 44.97
N ALA A 52 -0.64 28.71 45.73
CA ALA A 52 -0.52 27.29 45.45
C ALA A 52 -1.60 26.49 46.20
N ALA A 53 -2.36 25.68 45.46
CA ALA A 53 -3.31 24.70 45.99
C ALA A 53 -2.66 23.31 46.02
N ILE A 54 -2.80 22.60 47.14
CA ILE A 54 -2.24 21.26 47.38
C ILE A 54 -3.38 20.24 47.41
N THR A 55 -3.24 19.16 46.65
CA THR A 55 -4.19 18.03 46.66
C THR A 55 -3.49 16.80 47.28
N PRO A 56 -4.15 16.03 48.18
CA PRO A 56 -5.41 16.37 48.84
C PRO A 56 -5.21 17.47 49.91
N ALA A 57 -6.29 18.15 50.28
CA ALA A 57 -6.23 19.35 51.13
C ALA A 57 -5.84 19.09 52.60
N ASP A 58 -5.70 17.82 53.00
CA ASP A 58 -5.33 17.31 54.31
C ASP A 58 -3.93 16.67 54.36
N ALA A 59 -3.16 16.72 53.26
CA ALA A 59 -1.81 16.15 53.16
C ALA A 59 -0.90 16.46 54.36
N THR A 60 -0.13 15.47 54.82
CA THR A 60 0.64 15.52 56.09
C THR A 60 1.83 16.48 56.02
N ASN A 61 2.45 16.64 54.83
CA ASN A 61 3.40 17.72 54.56
C ASN A 61 2.83 18.64 53.46
N LYS A 62 2.83 19.95 53.74
CA LYS A 62 2.28 21.00 52.87
C LYS A 62 3.30 22.10 52.56
N LYS A 63 4.56 21.92 52.93
CA LYS A 63 5.61 22.89 52.62
C LYS A 63 5.91 22.91 51.14
N LEU A 64 6.17 24.12 50.65
CA LEU A 64 6.52 24.41 49.27
C LEU A 64 7.84 25.18 49.23
N ILE A 65 8.62 24.95 48.19
CA ILE A 65 9.85 25.64 47.86
C ILE A 65 9.59 26.44 46.59
N TRP A 66 9.84 27.75 46.63
CA TRP A 66 9.65 28.65 45.49
C TRP A 66 11.00 29.04 44.88
N ILE A 67 11.09 29.05 43.56
CA ILE A 67 12.32 29.31 42.80
C ILE A 67 11.98 30.22 41.62
N SER A 68 12.77 31.28 41.41
CA SER A 68 12.79 32.02 40.14
C SER A 68 13.94 31.52 39.27
N SER A 69 13.68 31.29 37.98
CA SER A 69 14.70 30.84 37.03
C SER A 69 15.69 31.96 36.65
N ASP A 70 15.23 33.21 36.60
CA ASP A 70 16.08 34.41 36.61
C ASP A 70 15.64 35.38 37.74
N PRO A 71 16.29 35.31 38.93
CA PRO A 71 16.09 36.24 40.03
C PRO A 71 16.50 37.70 39.74
N SER A 72 17.16 37.99 38.61
CA SER A 72 17.49 39.36 38.19
C SER A 72 16.37 40.04 37.40
N VAL A 73 15.42 39.27 36.86
CA VAL A 73 14.19 39.75 36.22
C VAL A 73 13.08 39.90 37.27
N ALA A 74 12.79 38.83 38.03
CA ALA A 74 11.86 38.87 39.15
C ALA A 74 12.25 37.87 40.25
N THR A 75 12.09 38.26 41.51
CA THR A 75 12.30 37.39 42.68
C THR A 75 10.99 36.79 43.19
N VAL A 76 11.08 35.73 43.99
CA VAL A 76 9.98 35.14 44.75
C VAL A 76 10.41 34.89 46.20
N ASP A 77 9.51 35.06 47.15
CA ASP A 77 9.72 34.70 48.57
C ASP A 77 9.09 33.36 48.96
N ASP A 78 9.34 32.89 50.18
CA ASP A 78 8.82 31.62 50.71
C ASP A 78 7.27 31.55 50.76
N ASN A 79 6.58 32.69 50.62
CA ASN A 79 5.13 32.79 50.61
C ASN A 79 4.54 32.88 49.18
N GLY A 80 5.38 32.75 48.15
CA GLY A 80 4.97 32.89 46.74
C GLY A 80 4.79 34.33 46.28
N LYS A 81 5.29 35.34 47.03
CA LYS A 81 5.22 36.74 46.61
C LYS A 81 6.29 37.03 45.56
N ILE A 82 5.85 37.32 44.33
CA ILE A 82 6.69 37.72 43.21
C ILE A 82 6.99 39.21 43.31
N THR A 83 8.22 39.65 43.01
CA THR A 83 8.56 41.08 42.85
C THR A 83 9.35 41.29 41.56
N ALA A 84 8.84 42.14 40.68
CA ALA A 84 9.49 42.50 39.42
C ALA A 84 10.66 43.47 39.66
N LEU A 85 11.85 43.17 39.12
CA LEU A 85 13.06 43.95 39.32
C LEU A 85 13.58 44.63 38.04
N LYS A 86 13.41 43.97 36.88
CA LYS A 86 13.96 44.40 35.59
C LYS A 86 13.11 43.87 34.44
N SER A 87 12.98 44.64 33.37
CA SER A 87 12.24 44.21 32.18
C SER A 87 12.81 42.92 31.56
N GLY A 88 11.91 42.03 31.15
CA GLY A 88 12.22 40.69 30.63
C GLY A 88 11.14 39.68 30.99
N SER A 89 11.43 38.38 30.83
CA SER A 89 10.55 37.30 31.27
C SER A 89 11.32 36.22 32.03
N THR A 90 10.70 35.64 33.06
CA THR A 90 11.27 34.59 33.93
C THR A 90 10.18 33.63 34.38
N THR A 91 10.51 32.34 34.48
CA THR A 91 9.59 31.34 35.03
C THR A 91 9.79 31.21 36.54
N ILE A 92 8.70 31.30 37.29
CA ILE A 92 8.61 30.91 38.68
C ILE A 92 8.19 29.44 38.74
N LEU A 93 8.90 28.67 39.55
CA LEU A 93 8.65 27.27 39.86
C LEU A 93 8.28 27.14 41.34
N VAL A 94 7.22 26.38 41.63
CA VAL A 94 6.92 25.89 42.98
C VAL A 94 7.10 24.37 43.02
N VAL A 95 7.70 23.87 44.10
CA VAL A 95 8.01 22.44 44.32
C VAL A 95 7.57 22.03 45.72
N THR A 96 7.11 20.79 45.93
CA THR A 96 6.95 20.23 47.29
C THR A 96 8.30 19.98 47.97
N GLU A 97 8.36 19.98 49.31
CA GLU A 97 9.62 19.74 50.06
C GLU A 97 10.29 18.39 49.75
N ASP A 98 9.51 17.40 49.30
CA ASP A 98 10.00 16.08 48.85
C ASP A 98 10.50 16.04 47.39
N GLY A 99 10.36 17.14 46.65
CA GLY A 99 10.70 17.23 45.23
C GLY A 99 9.70 16.57 44.27
N ALA A 100 8.64 15.92 44.77
CA ALA A 100 7.81 15.00 43.99
C ALA A 100 6.73 15.67 43.12
N LYS A 101 6.40 16.95 43.36
CA LYS A 101 5.33 17.68 42.66
C LYS A 101 5.76 19.12 42.35
N THR A 102 5.39 19.60 41.17
CA THR A 102 5.78 20.91 40.63
C THR A 102 4.61 21.64 39.98
N ALA A 103 4.66 22.97 39.98
CA ALA A 103 3.83 23.83 39.11
C ALA A 103 4.61 25.10 38.74
N THR A 104 4.27 25.74 37.62
CA THR A 104 5.02 26.87 37.06
C THR A 104 4.12 28.04 36.65
N CYS A 105 4.69 29.25 36.69
CA CYS A 105 4.06 30.48 36.20
C CYS A 105 5.10 31.34 35.47
N VAL A 106 4.79 31.80 34.26
CA VAL A 106 5.65 32.69 33.48
C VAL A 106 5.36 34.15 33.88
N VAL A 107 6.38 34.85 34.38
CA VAL A 107 6.29 36.25 34.81
C VAL A 107 6.99 37.12 33.78
N THR A 108 6.26 38.06 33.19
CA THR A 108 6.81 39.12 32.33
C THR A 108 6.86 40.44 33.10
N CYS A 109 7.95 41.17 32.94
CA CYS A 109 8.23 42.42 33.65
C CYS A 109 8.41 43.59 32.67
N GLY A 110 7.76 44.71 32.98
CA GLY A 110 7.83 45.95 32.19
C GLY A 110 7.01 45.94 30.90
N ASP A 111 7.16 47.01 30.10
CA ASP A 111 6.25 47.38 29.01
C ASP A 111 6.33 46.50 27.74
N GLU A 112 7.10 45.41 27.74
CA GLU A 112 7.05 44.43 26.65
C GLU A 112 5.87 43.48 26.85
N THR A 113 4.71 43.87 26.30
CA THR A 113 3.61 42.93 26.05
C THR A 113 4.13 41.78 25.19
N PRO A 114 4.10 40.51 25.66
CA PRO A 114 4.36 39.39 24.78
C PRO A 114 3.35 39.42 23.62
N PRO A 115 3.74 39.08 22.38
CA PRO A 115 2.77 38.93 21.31
C PRO A 115 1.78 37.83 21.70
N ASP A 116 0.49 38.16 21.65
CA ASP A 116 -0.60 37.19 21.86
C ASP A 116 -0.56 36.18 20.70
N SER A 117 0.20 35.10 20.93
CA SER A 117 0.64 34.18 19.91
C SER A 117 -0.42 33.10 19.78
N GLU A 118 -1.38 33.38 18.90
CA GLU A 118 -2.57 32.55 18.65
C GLU A 118 -2.19 31.05 18.61
N VAL A 119 -2.66 30.30 19.61
CA VAL A 119 -2.23 28.91 19.83
C VAL A 119 -2.97 28.00 18.86
N VAL A 120 -2.33 27.70 17.74
CA VAL A 120 -2.80 26.77 16.73
C VAL A 120 -2.57 25.35 17.25
N LEU A 121 -3.67 24.67 17.58
CA LEU A 121 -3.67 23.29 18.07
C LEU A 121 -3.40 22.29 16.94
N VAL A 122 -2.89 21.11 17.29
CA VAL A 122 -2.73 20.00 16.33
C VAL A 122 -4.10 19.38 16.02
N GLU A 123 -4.47 19.36 14.74
CA GLU A 123 -5.67 18.70 14.24
C GLU A 123 -5.45 17.19 14.05
N SER A 124 -4.30 16.79 13.48
CA SER A 124 -3.92 15.37 13.37
C SER A 124 -2.41 15.17 13.28
N ILE A 125 -1.99 13.92 13.53
CA ILE A 125 -0.65 13.40 13.31
C ILE A 125 -0.74 12.17 12.40
N SER A 126 0.23 11.99 11.51
CA SER A 126 0.37 10.81 10.64
C SER A 126 1.83 10.37 10.57
N LEU A 127 2.07 9.14 10.08
CA LEU A 127 3.40 8.57 9.85
C LEU A 127 3.62 8.30 8.35
N ASN A 128 4.88 8.33 7.92
CA ASN A 128 5.30 7.87 6.58
C ASN A 128 4.99 6.38 6.33
N ALA A 129 4.94 5.55 7.37
CA ALA A 129 4.58 4.14 7.28
C ALA A 129 3.64 3.70 8.42
N SER A 130 2.67 2.83 8.11
CA SER A 130 1.77 2.19 9.07
C SER A 130 2.20 0.76 9.45
N ARG A 131 3.16 0.20 8.72
CA ARG A 131 3.85 -1.06 9.03
C ARG A 131 5.32 -0.94 8.63
N LEU A 132 6.21 -1.60 9.36
CA LEU A 132 7.61 -1.83 8.98
C LEU A 132 7.95 -3.31 9.17
N LEU A 133 8.67 -3.89 8.22
CA LEU A 133 9.40 -5.13 8.42
C LEU A 133 10.86 -4.76 8.64
N LEU A 134 11.45 -5.22 9.74
CA LEU A 134 12.87 -5.01 10.01
C LEU A 134 13.57 -6.33 10.26
N ARG A 135 14.74 -6.49 9.67
CA ARG A 135 15.65 -7.58 10.06
C ARG A 135 16.20 -7.32 11.46
N ARG A 136 16.35 -8.37 12.28
CA ARG A 136 16.98 -8.27 13.61
C ARG A 136 18.36 -7.59 13.50
N GLY A 137 18.53 -6.46 14.18
CA GLY A 137 19.74 -5.63 14.14
C GLY A 137 19.73 -4.52 13.08
N GLY A 138 18.67 -4.36 12.29
CA GLY A 138 18.46 -3.22 11.39
C GLY A 138 17.67 -2.09 12.05
N SER A 139 17.67 -0.93 11.40
CA SER A 139 16.86 0.24 11.78
C SER A 139 16.26 0.97 10.58
N GLU A 140 15.25 1.80 10.84
CA GLU A 140 14.56 2.67 9.87
C GLU A 140 13.93 3.88 10.60
N ILE A 141 13.78 5.02 9.93
CA ILE A 141 13.26 6.26 10.54
C ILE A 141 11.78 6.46 10.20
N LEU A 142 10.94 6.53 11.24
CA LEU A 142 9.54 6.93 11.10
C LEU A 142 9.44 8.46 11.15
N MET A 143 8.98 9.06 10.06
CA MET A 143 8.72 10.50 9.99
C MET A 143 7.29 10.81 10.39
N ALA A 144 7.11 11.56 11.47
CA ALA A 144 5.82 12.07 11.91
C ALA A 144 5.48 13.40 11.23
N THR A 145 4.30 13.47 10.60
CA THR A 145 3.76 14.70 10.01
C THR A 145 2.61 15.23 10.87
N ILE A 146 2.62 16.53 11.17
CA ILE A 146 1.61 17.21 11.98
C ILE A 146 0.87 18.24 11.14
N THR A 147 -0.47 18.26 11.26
CA THR A 147 -1.34 19.26 10.66
C THR A 147 -2.15 20.02 11.71
N PRO A 148 -2.44 21.32 11.50
CA PRO A 148 -1.99 22.15 10.38
C PRO A 148 -0.48 22.50 10.50
N GLU A 149 0.15 22.90 9.39
CA GLU A 149 1.60 23.15 9.36
C GLU A 149 2.03 24.33 10.26
N ASN A 150 1.12 25.24 10.62
CA ASN A 150 1.37 26.34 11.55
C ASN A 150 1.05 25.99 13.03
N ALA A 151 0.83 24.71 13.37
CA ALA A 151 0.61 24.29 14.76
C ALA A 151 1.74 24.75 15.70
N THR A 152 1.38 25.38 16.82
CA THR A 152 2.29 26.08 17.74
C THR A 152 3.21 25.13 18.51
N ASN A 153 2.77 23.88 18.75
CA ASN A 153 3.62 22.80 19.25
C ASN A 153 3.56 21.61 18.27
N LYS A 154 4.74 21.18 17.81
CA LYS A 154 4.92 20.02 16.91
C LYS A 154 5.71 18.87 17.55
N ASN A 155 5.96 18.93 18.86
CA ASN A 155 6.76 17.92 19.56
C ASN A 155 6.01 16.57 19.58
N VAL A 156 6.73 15.51 19.19
CA VAL A 156 6.23 14.13 19.16
C VAL A 156 6.94 13.33 20.23
N LYS A 157 6.17 12.56 20.99
CA LYS A 157 6.64 11.56 21.96
C LYS A 157 6.47 10.18 21.34
N TRP A 158 7.59 9.50 21.14
CA TRP A 158 7.64 8.14 20.62
C TRP A 158 7.63 7.12 21.77
N THR A 159 6.88 6.03 21.61
CA THR A 159 6.97 4.84 22.48
C THR A 159 6.87 3.55 21.66
N SER A 160 7.31 2.43 22.24
CA SER A 160 7.09 1.08 21.72
C SER A 160 6.20 0.28 22.65
N SER A 161 5.34 -0.59 22.11
CA SER A 161 4.57 -1.55 22.90
C SER A 161 5.42 -2.69 23.48
N ASP A 162 6.60 -2.96 22.90
CA ASP A 162 7.60 -3.91 23.43
C ASP A 162 9.00 -3.51 22.96
N GLU A 163 9.71 -2.72 23.78
CA GLU A 163 11.11 -2.35 23.56
C GLU A 163 12.08 -3.53 23.54
N THR A 164 11.67 -4.75 23.94
CA THR A 164 12.51 -5.94 23.76
C THR A 164 12.46 -6.47 22.33
N ILE A 165 11.40 -6.17 21.57
CA ILE A 165 11.22 -6.54 20.16
C ILE A 165 11.78 -5.45 19.25
N ALA A 166 11.24 -4.23 19.37
CA ALA A 166 11.69 -3.06 18.62
C ALA A 166 11.66 -1.83 19.52
N LYS A 167 12.75 -1.05 19.51
CA LYS A 167 12.86 0.21 20.23
C LYS A 167 12.72 1.37 19.25
N VAL A 168 12.23 2.52 19.71
CA VAL A 168 12.29 3.81 19.01
C VAL A 168 13.03 4.83 19.88
N ASP A 169 13.63 5.86 19.29
CA ASP A 169 14.27 6.97 20.01
C ASP A 169 13.47 8.29 19.94
N ALA A 170 14.12 9.42 20.20
CA ALA A 170 13.48 10.73 20.20
C ALA A 170 13.28 11.32 18.79
N ASP A 171 14.16 10.98 17.84
CA ASP A 171 14.14 11.48 16.46
C ASP A 171 13.28 10.60 15.54
N GLY A 172 12.91 9.40 16.00
CA GLY A 172 12.03 8.46 15.32
C GLY A 172 12.76 7.26 14.70
N GLU A 173 14.04 7.05 15.01
CA GLU A 173 14.77 5.87 14.54
C GLU A 173 14.30 4.62 15.30
N VAL A 174 13.71 3.69 14.56
CA VAL A 174 13.25 2.40 15.05
C VAL A 174 14.37 1.38 14.89
N THR A 175 14.85 0.77 15.97
CA THR A 175 15.83 -0.32 15.96
C THR A 175 15.18 -1.67 16.29
N ALA A 176 15.39 -2.68 15.45
CA ALA A 176 14.89 -4.04 15.64
C ALA A 176 15.85 -4.92 16.46
N LEU A 177 15.37 -5.53 17.54
CA LEU A 177 16.20 -6.20 18.55
C LEU A 177 15.95 -7.71 18.66
N LYS A 178 14.70 -8.16 18.54
CA LYS A 178 14.28 -9.56 18.78
C LYS A 178 13.04 -9.89 17.97
N LEU A 179 12.95 -11.14 17.51
CA LEU A 179 11.80 -11.67 16.78
C LEU A 179 10.47 -11.42 17.50
N GLY A 180 9.46 -10.99 16.73
CA GLY A 180 8.12 -10.68 17.21
C GLY A 180 7.51 -9.49 16.46
N SER A 181 6.48 -8.87 17.04
CA SER A 181 5.93 -7.61 16.55
C SER A 181 5.64 -6.65 17.71
N ALA A 182 5.85 -5.35 17.48
CA ALA A 182 5.60 -4.27 18.41
C ALA A 182 5.01 -3.07 17.67
N ALA A 183 4.06 -2.37 18.28
CA ALA A 183 3.57 -1.10 17.76
C ALA A 183 4.47 0.04 18.22
N ILE A 184 5.01 0.81 17.27
CA ILE A 184 5.61 2.11 17.53
C ILE A 184 4.51 3.16 17.48
N ILE A 185 4.50 4.06 18.45
CA ILE A 185 3.39 4.97 18.74
C ILE A 185 3.95 6.40 18.77
N ALA A 186 3.57 7.21 17.79
CA ALA A 186 3.83 8.65 17.77
C ALA A 186 2.65 9.36 18.43
N THR A 187 2.91 10.07 19.52
CA THR A 187 1.90 10.82 20.28
C THR A 187 2.27 12.30 20.29
N THR A 188 1.33 13.21 20.08
CA THR A 188 1.61 14.65 20.28
C THR A 188 1.98 14.94 21.74
N GLU A 189 2.80 15.96 22.00
CA GLU A 189 3.31 16.23 23.35
C GLU A 189 2.21 16.42 24.41
N ASP A 190 1.05 16.95 24.03
CA ASP A 190 -0.15 17.13 24.85
C ASP A 190 -0.95 15.83 25.11
N GLY A 191 -0.64 14.75 24.41
CA GLY A 191 -1.37 13.47 24.47
C GLY A 191 -2.66 13.42 23.63
N ALA A 192 -3.00 14.47 22.88
CA ALA A 192 -4.31 14.60 22.24
C ALA A 192 -4.45 13.83 20.92
N LYS A 193 -3.36 13.50 20.23
CA LYS A 193 -3.35 12.82 18.93
C LYS A 193 -2.31 11.71 18.91
N VAL A 194 -2.63 10.61 18.23
CA VAL A 194 -1.79 9.41 18.13
C VAL A 194 -1.80 8.88 16.70
N ALA A 195 -0.63 8.47 16.20
CA ALA A 195 -0.47 7.63 15.02
C ALA A 195 0.41 6.41 15.37
N THR A 196 0.21 5.29 14.68
CA THR A 196 0.87 4.02 14.99
C THR A 196 1.46 3.35 13.76
N CYS A 197 2.57 2.64 13.96
CA CYS A 197 3.20 1.78 12.97
C CYS A 197 3.48 0.40 13.58
N THR A 198 3.00 -0.67 12.96
CA THR A 198 3.29 -2.03 13.41
C THR A 198 4.65 -2.48 12.86
N VAL A 199 5.65 -2.60 13.73
CA VAL A 199 6.95 -3.15 13.40
C VAL A 199 6.92 -4.66 13.59
N THR A 200 7.37 -5.42 12.59
CA THR A 200 7.61 -6.86 12.69
C THR A 200 9.10 -7.13 12.53
N VAL A 201 9.68 -7.88 13.46
CA VAL A 201 11.11 -8.19 13.48
C VAL A 201 11.32 -9.65 13.07
N SER A 202 12.14 -9.85 12.03
CA SER A 202 12.46 -11.17 11.47
C SER A 202 13.97 -11.42 11.37
N ASP A 203 14.40 -12.69 11.33
CA ASP A 203 15.77 -13.05 10.93
C ASP A 203 15.92 -13.09 9.40
N ILE A 204 14.79 -13.25 8.71
CA ILE A 204 14.62 -13.22 7.25
C ILE A 204 13.55 -12.17 6.93
N ALA A 205 13.99 -10.97 6.56
CA ALA A 205 13.26 -10.21 5.57
C ALA A 205 13.78 -10.71 4.20
N ALA A 206 12.87 -11.10 3.31
CA ALA A 206 13.25 -11.22 1.91
C ALA A 206 13.33 -9.82 1.31
N GLN A 207 14.27 -9.57 0.40
CA GLN A 207 14.37 -8.28 -0.29
C GLN A 207 13.15 -8.06 -1.20
N ARG A 208 12.57 -9.15 -1.72
CA ARG A 208 11.26 -9.13 -2.39
C ARG A 208 10.50 -10.46 -2.23
N THR A 209 9.20 -10.36 -2.02
CA THR A 209 8.26 -11.47 -2.21
C THR A 209 7.41 -11.22 -3.45
N VAL A 210 7.41 -12.18 -4.38
CA VAL A 210 6.59 -12.15 -5.59
C VAL A 210 5.57 -13.27 -5.54
N LEU A 211 4.30 -12.95 -5.77
CA LEU A 211 3.24 -13.93 -5.96
C LEU A 211 2.88 -14.03 -7.44
N VAL A 212 2.90 -15.24 -7.99
CA VAL A 212 2.15 -15.56 -9.21
C VAL A 212 0.79 -16.12 -8.80
N TYR A 213 -0.27 -15.47 -9.22
CA TYR A 213 -1.67 -15.86 -8.96
C TYR A 213 -2.26 -16.44 -10.24
N ILE A 214 -2.33 -17.78 -10.30
CA ILE A 214 -2.71 -18.54 -11.49
C ILE A 214 -4.13 -19.05 -11.34
N VAL A 215 -5.02 -18.62 -12.24
CA VAL A 215 -6.40 -19.11 -12.34
C VAL A 215 -6.58 -19.83 -13.68
N ALA A 216 -6.65 -21.15 -13.64
CA ALA A 216 -6.68 -22.06 -14.79
C ALA A 216 -7.85 -23.07 -14.75
N ASP A 217 -8.50 -23.28 -13.60
CA ASP A 217 -9.47 -24.37 -13.43
C ASP A 217 -10.73 -24.19 -14.29
N LYS A 218 -11.09 -25.29 -14.96
CA LYS A 218 -12.24 -25.45 -15.86
C LYS A 218 -12.33 -24.35 -16.93
N ASN A 219 -11.24 -23.61 -17.21
CA ASN A 219 -11.16 -22.50 -18.16
C ASN A 219 -10.47 -22.84 -19.50
N GLY A 220 -9.94 -24.06 -19.63
CA GLY A 220 -9.30 -24.56 -20.86
C GLY A 220 -7.82 -24.20 -21.06
N LEU A 221 -7.13 -23.60 -20.07
CA LEU A 221 -5.69 -23.31 -20.16
C LEU A 221 -4.77 -24.40 -19.57
N ASP A 222 -5.23 -25.25 -18.63
CA ASP A 222 -4.34 -26.26 -18.02
C ASP A 222 -4.90 -27.70 -17.93
N GLU A 223 -6.17 -27.92 -18.29
CA GLU A 223 -6.90 -29.18 -18.03
C GLU A 223 -6.54 -30.36 -18.95
N ASN A 224 -5.38 -30.33 -19.62
CA ASN A 224 -5.09 -31.18 -20.79
C ASN A 224 -6.12 -31.00 -21.94
N TYR A 225 -6.87 -29.88 -21.92
CA TYR A 225 -7.81 -29.49 -22.95
C TYR A 225 -7.04 -29.21 -24.26
N ASN A 226 -7.36 -29.93 -25.34
CA ASN A 226 -6.58 -29.94 -26.58
C ASN A 226 -5.08 -30.26 -26.38
N ASN A 227 -4.76 -31.15 -25.43
CA ASN A 227 -3.41 -31.58 -25.06
C ASN A 227 -2.49 -30.44 -24.55
N GLN A 228 -3.04 -29.47 -23.82
CA GLN A 228 -2.30 -28.30 -23.32
C GLN A 228 -2.47 -28.11 -21.81
N ASN A 229 -1.33 -27.86 -21.17
CA ASN A 229 -1.15 -27.73 -19.73
C ASN A 229 -0.30 -26.47 -19.45
N PHE A 230 -0.81 -25.27 -19.75
CA PHE A 230 0.01 -24.05 -19.69
C PHE A 230 0.42 -23.67 -18.26
N ALA A 231 -0.52 -23.62 -17.31
CA ALA A 231 -0.17 -23.27 -15.93
C ALA A 231 0.80 -24.28 -15.29
N THR A 232 0.69 -25.57 -15.64
CA THR A 232 1.66 -26.59 -15.22
C THR A 232 3.04 -26.36 -15.86
N GLN A 233 3.10 -26.05 -17.16
CA GLN A 233 4.34 -25.74 -17.88
C GLN A 233 5.01 -24.46 -17.35
N ASP A 234 4.23 -23.41 -17.10
CA ASP A 234 4.71 -22.15 -16.54
C ASP A 234 5.28 -22.34 -15.13
N VAL A 235 4.69 -23.22 -14.33
CA VAL A 235 5.24 -23.60 -13.02
C VAL A 235 6.52 -24.42 -13.14
N GLU A 236 6.68 -25.28 -14.16
CA GLU A 236 7.95 -25.94 -14.46
C GLU A 236 9.02 -24.93 -14.92
N GLU A 237 8.65 -23.94 -15.72
CA GLU A 237 9.51 -22.83 -16.12
C GLU A 237 9.92 -21.94 -14.93
N MET A 238 9.00 -21.62 -14.01
CA MET A 238 9.32 -20.91 -12.76
C MET A 238 10.31 -21.70 -11.90
N MET A 239 10.18 -23.03 -11.85
CA MET A 239 11.12 -23.91 -11.16
C MET A 239 12.50 -23.96 -11.85
N GLU A 240 12.57 -23.81 -13.18
CA GLU A 240 13.85 -23.62 -13.89
C GLU A 240 14.49 -22.26 -13.55
N GLY A 241 13.71 -21.18 -13.62
CA GLY A 241 14.18 -19.82 -13.33
C GLY A 241 14.72 -19.67 -11.90
N MET A 242 14.03 -20.26 -10.90
CA MET A 242 14.45 -20.21 -9.50
C MET A 242 15.79 -20.89 -9.20
N LYS A 243 16.36 -21.70 -10.12
CA LYS A 243 17.73 -22.22 -9.97
C LYS A 243 18.79 -21.11 -9.96
N SER A 244 18.49 -19.96 -10.53
CA SER A 244 19.37 -18.78 -10.60
C SER A 244 19.07 -17.73 -9.52
N VAL A 245 18.14 -18.01 -8.60
CA VAL A 245 17.68 -17.08 -7.55
C VAL A 245 18.11 -17.58 -6.18
N ASP A 246 18.61 -16.68 -5.32
CA ASP A 246 18.92 -16.99 -3.92
C ASP A 246 17.61 -17.00 -3.09
N ALA A 247 17.02 -18.18 -2.91
CA ALA A 247 15.82 -18.37 -2.08
C ALA A 247 16.06 -18.20 -0.56
N SER A 248 17.23 -17.71 -0.13
CA SER A 248 17.43 -17.17 1.23
C SER A 248 17.29 -15.64 1.30
N LEU A 249 17.23 -14.95 0.16
CA LEU A 249 16.99 -13.51 0.04
C LEU A 249 15.68 -13.15 -0.66
N TYR A 250 15.08 -14.08 -1.40
CA TYR A 250 13.89 -13.84 -2.23
C TYR A 250 12.84 -14.94 -2.06
N ASN A 251 11.57 -14.57 -2.23
CA ASN A 251 10.46 -15.50 -2.23
C ASN A 251 9.72 -15.45 -3.58
N LEU A 252 9.64 -16.59 -4.28
CA LEU A 252 8.64 -16.80 -5.32
C LEU A 252 7.54 -17.69 -4.76
N LEU A 253 6.34 -17.14 -4.59
CA LEU A 253 5.14 -17.89 -4.26
C LEU A 253 4.29 -18.06 -5.51
N VAL A 254 3.61 -19.20 -5.58
CA VAL A 254 2.63 -19.50 -6.62
C VAL A 254 1.36 -19.98 -5.95
N TYR A 255 0.27 -19.30 -6.23
CA TYR A 255 -1.07 -19.86 -6.07
C TYR A 255 -1.45 -20.50 -7.41
N LEU A 256 -1.71 -21.79 -7.40
CA LEU A 256 -2.12 -22.57 -8.56
C LEU A 256 -3.52 -23.14 -8.33
N ASP A 257 -4.47 -22.64 -9.11
CA ASP A 257 -5.81 -23.19 -9.25
C ASP A 257 -5.98 -23.74 -10.67
N ASN A 258 -5.91 -25.07 -10.80
CA ASN A 258 -5.99 -25.79 -12.08
C ASN A 258 -6.75 -27.14 -11.98
N ASN A 259 -7.34 -27.41 -10.81
CA ASN A 259 -8.10 -28.61 -10.47
C ASN A 259 -8.86 -28.34 -9.15
N ASP A 260 -9.82 -29.22 -8.80
CA ASP A 260 -10.65 -29.20 -7.58
C ASP A 260 -9.92 -29.09 -6.21
N ASN A 261 -8.58 -29.00 -6.19
CA ASN A 261 -7.73 -28.83 -5.02
C ASN A 261 -6.66 -27.73 -5.30
N PRO A 262 -7.00 -26.43 -5.21
CA PRO A 262 -6.04 -25.35 -5.42
C PRO A 262 -4.93 -25.35 -4.36
N VAL A 263 -3.76 -24.81 -4.69
CA VAL A 263 -2.59 -24.86 -3.80
C VAL A 263 -1.74 -23.59 -3.84
N LEU A 264 -1.46 -23.04 -2.65
CA LEU A 264 -0.41 -22.03 -2.45
C LEU A 264 0.87 -22.74 -2.02
N PHE A 265 1.96 -22.51 -2.77
CA PHE A 265 3.29 -23.03 -2.47
C PHE A 265 4.38 -22.01 -2.78
N ARG A 266 5.52 -22.14 -2.12
CA ARG A 266 6.74 -21.39 -2.38
C ARG A 266 7.69 -22.25 -3.20
N ILE A 267 8.27 -21.67 -4.25
CA ILE A 267 9.34 -22.32 -5.02
C ILE A 267 10.66 -22.00 -4.32
N ASN A 268 11.33 -23.03 -3.81
CA ASN A 268 12.50 -22.92 -2.94
C ASN A 268 13.71 -23.61 -3.58
N SER A 269 14.87 -22.94 -3.59
CA SER A 269 16.13 -23.40 -4.20
C SER A 269 17.23 -23.64 -3.14
N ASP A 270 17.93 -24.77 -3.22
CA ASP A 270 19.12 -25.02 -2.39
C ASP A 270 20.39 -24.42 -3.02
N LYS A 271 21.48 -24.32 -2.24
CA LYS A 271 22.78 -23.78 -2.71
C LYS A 271 23.52 -24.66 -3.74
N LYS A 272 22.85 -25.67 -4.30
CA LYS A 272 23.33 -26.52 -5.41
C LYS A 272 22.42 -26.42 -6.64
N GLY A 273 21.37 -25.60 -6.60
CA GLY A 273 20.38 -25.47 -7.68
C GLY A 273 19.29 -26.54 -7.67
N ASN A 274 19.10 -27.30 -6.58
CA ASN A 274 17.95 -28.19 -6.45
C ASN A 274 16.71 -27.36 -6.07
N VAL A 275 15.66 -27.42 -6.88
CA VAL A 275 14.42 -26.65 -6.69
C VAL A 275 13.28 -27.57 -6.26
N ASN A 276 12.45 -27.11 -5.32
CA ASN A 276 11.35 -27.86 -4.76
C ASN A 276 10.14 -26.95 -4.45
N LYS A 277 8.94 -27.55 -4.34
CA LYS A 277 7.71 -26.86 -3.94
C LYS A 277 7.49 -27.03 -2.42
N GLU A 278 7.65 -25.94 -1.69
CA GLU A 278 7.35 -25.82 -0.27
C GLU A 278 5.85 -25.49 -0.12
N ILE A 279 5.02 -26.50 0.16
CA ILE A 279 3.56 -26.34 0.23
C ILE A 279 3.19 -25.50 1.47
N ILE A 280 2.51 -24.38 1.24
CA ILE A 280 2.06 -23.45 2.29
C ILE A 280 0.63 -23.80 2.71
N LYS A 281 -0.26 -23.97 1.73
CA LYS A 281 -1.69 -24.25 1.94
C LYS A 281 -2.28 -25.00 0.76
N GLU A 282 -2.79 -26.21 1.01
CA GLU A 282 -3.74 -26.90 0.13
C GLU A 282 -5.15 -26.40 0.44
N TYR A 283 -5.95 -26.13 -0.58
CA TYR A 283 -7.34 -25.71 -0.49
C TYR A 283 -8.26 -26.84 -1.00
N GLY A 284 -9.55 -26.78 -0.66
CA GLY A 284 -10.57 -27.50 -1.42
C GLY A 284 -11.12 -26.58 -2.51
N GLU A 285 -11.88 -27.14 -3.45
CA GLU A 285 -12.55 -26.42 -4.53
C GLU A 285 -13.14 -25.08 -4.07
N GLN A 286 -12.71 -23.99 -4.71
CA GLN A 286 -13.04 -22.62 -4.35
C GLN A 286 -12.91 -21.70 -5.57
N VAL A 287 -13.77 -20.69 -5.66
CA VAL A 287 -13.76 -19.76 -6.79
C VAL A 287 -12.64 -18.74 -6.63
N SER A 288 -11.51 -18.93 -7.31
CA SER A 288 -10.33 -18.04 -7.29
C SER A 288 -10.57 -16.66 -7.91
N THR A 289 -11.68 -16.49 -8.62
CA THR A 289 -12.14 -15.16 -9.07
C THR A 289 -13.00 -14.42 -8.03
N ASP A 290 -13.26 -15.03 -6.87
CA ASP A 290 -13.89 -14.32 -5.75
C ASP A 290 -12.89 -13.45 -4.97
N THR A 291 -13.35 -12.27 -4.58
CA THR A 291 -12.52 -11.26 -3.90
C THR A 291 -12.12 -11.67 -2.47
N SER A 292 -12.88 -12.54 -1.79
CA SER A 292 -12.53 -13.04 -0.46
C SER A 292 -11.50 -14.18 -0.53
N VAL A 293 -11.59 -15.05 -1.54
CA VAL A 293 -10.59 -16.10 -1.83
C VAL A 293 -9.26 -15.45 -2.20
N MET A 294 -9.24 -14.50 -3.13
CA MET A 294 -8.01 -13.80 -3.50
C MET A 294 -7.42 -13.01 -2.31
N LYS A 295 -8.25 -12.38 -1.46
CA LYS A 295 -7.78 -11.74 -0.22
C LYS A 295 -7.12 -12.72 0.76
N GLU A 296 -7.65 -13.93 0.92
CA GLU A 296 -7.05 -14.95 1.81
C GLU A 296 -5.67 -15.36 1.30
N VAL A 297 -5.57 -15.65 0.01
CA VAL A 297 -4.31 -16.06 -0.63
C VAL A 297 -3.26 -14.96 -0.56
N LEU A 298 -3.61 -13.71 -0.88
CA LEU A 298 -2.67 -12.58 -0.78
C LEU A 298 -2.29 -12.27 0.67
N ALA A 299 -3.23 -12.44 1.62
CA ALA A 299 -2.93 -12.30 3.04
C ALA A 299 -1.92 -13.35 3.51
N ARG A 300 -2.00 -14.60 3.06
CA ARG A 300 -0.94 -15.59 3.32
C ARG A 300 0.35 -15.21 2.63
N ALA A 301 0.30 -14.96 1.32
CA ALA A 301 1.47 -14.74 0.50
C ALA A 301 2.35 -13.57 0.97
N PHE A 302 1.76 -12.53 1.57
CA PHE A 302 2.50 -11.33 1.97
C PHE A 302 2.58 -11.09 3.49
N ASN A 303 1.71 -11.67 4.33
CA ASN A 303 1.89 -11.62 5.79
C ASN A 303 2.73 -12.79 6.34
N ASP A 304 2.62 -14.00 5.75
CA ASP A 304 3.40 -15.17 6.19
C ASP A 304 4.82 -15.15 5.58
N TYR A 305 5.00 -14.51 4.42
CA TYR A 305 6.29 -14.30 3.74
C TYR A 305 6.55 -12.79 3.47
N PRO A 306 6.71 -11.97 4.52
CA PRO A 306 6.89 -10.54 4.38
C PRO A 306 8.29 -10.19 3.83
N ALA A 307 8.36 -9.07 3.13
CA ALA A 307 9.55 -8.60 2.43
C ALA A 307 9.72 -7.07 2.49
N ASP A 308 10.89 -6.59 2.08
CA ASP A 308 11.19 -5.15 1.92
C ASP A 308 10.41 -4.55 0.73
N SER A 309 10.04 -5.38 -0.25
CA SER A 309 9.37 -4.99 -1.49
C SER A 309 8.48 -6.14 -2.03
N TYR A 310 7.55 -5.86 -2.96
CA TYR A 310 6.54 -6.84 -3.39
C TYR A 310 6.29 -6.83 -4.90
N GLY A 311 6.00 -8.00 -5.48
CA GLY A 311 5.54 -8.12 -6.87
C GLY A 311 4.31 -9.01 -6.99
N LEU A 312 3.45 -8.71 -7.96
CA LEU A 312 2.29 -9.54 -8.30
C LEU A 312 2.31 -9.83 -9.80
N VAL A 313 2.16 -11.11 -10.14
CA VAL A 313 1.85 -11.57 -11.50
C VAL A 313 0.47 -12.21 -11.47
N TYR A 314 -0.47 -11.70 -12.25
CA TYR A 314 -1.80 -12.27 -12.40
C TYR A 314 -1.86 -13.03 -13.73
N TRP A 315 -2.13 -14.33 -13.68
CA TRP A 315 -2.16 -15.23 -14.83
C TRP A 315 -3.56 -15.83 -14.95
N SER A 316 -4.19 -15.61 -16.10
CA SER A 316 -5.44 -16.26 -16.55
C SER A 316 -5.84 -15.69 -17.91
N HIS A 317 -6.98 -16.10 -18.44
CA HIS A 317 -7.73 -15.25 -19.35
C HIS A 317 -8.11 -13.91 -18.65
N CYS A 318 -8.00 -12.78 -19.34
CA CYS A 318 -8.50 -11.47 -18.91
C CYS A 318 -9.03 -10.67 -20.12
N ASP A 319 -9.73 -9.55 -19.88
CA ASP A 319 -10.30 -8.69 -20.94
C ASP A 319 -10.56 -7.26 -20.43
N GLY A 320 -9.49 -6.58 -20.03
CA GLY A 320 -9.46 -5.13 -19.81
C GLY A 320 -10.55 -4.55 -18.90
N TRP A 321 -11.15 -3.43 -19.34
CA TRP A 321 -11.73 -2.39 -18.46
C TRP A 321 -13.27 -2.23 -18.46
N ILE A 322 -14.07 -3.06 -19.17
CA ILE A 322 -15.49 -2.82 -19.62
C ILE A 322 -16.63 -2.92 -18.51
N PRO A 323 -17.64 -3.83 -18.44
CA PRO A 323 -18.11 -4.42 -17.14
C PRO A 323 -18.68 -5.87 -17.14
N TYR A 324 -18.34 -6.72 -16.14
CA TYR A 324 -18.98 -8.06 -15.98
C TYR A 324 -20.05 -8.10 -14.87
N PRO A 325 -21.22 -8.73 -15.07
CA PRO A 325 -21.77 -9.22 -16.33
C PRO A 325 -22.51 -8.13 -17.12
N LEU A 326 -22.07 -7.92 -18.37
CA LEU A 326 -22.97 -7.60 -19.49
C LEU A 326 -23.96 -8.75 -19.70
N GLU A 327 -25.21 -8.45 -20.10
CA GLU A 327 -26.22 -9.46 -20.46
C GLU A 327 -25.91 -10.13 -21.83
N ALA A 328 -24.84 -10.94 -21.82
CA ALA A 328 -24.24 -11.69 -22.93
C ALA A 328 -23.54 -10.84 -24.04
N PRO A 329 -22.19 -10.86 -24.14
CA PRO A 329 -21.20 -11.49 -23.26
C PRO A 329 -19.98 -10.63 -22.87
N LYS A 330 -19.73 -10.55 -21.55
CA LYS A 330 -18.38 -10.48 -20.93
C LYS A 330 -17.60 -9.16 -21.10
N THR A 331 -16.46 -9.04 -20.38
CA THR A 331 -15.53 -7.85 -20.25
C THR A 331 -16.13 -6.73 -19.37
N ARG A 332 -15.53 -6.04 -18.37
CA ARG A 332 -14.32 -6.18 -17.50
C ARG A 332 -14.15 -7.57 -17.00
N TRP A 333 -12.92 -8.09 -16.97
CA TRP A 333 -12.53 -9.06 -15.95
C TRP A 333 -11.04 -9.35 -15.95
N VAL A 334 -10.55 -9.73 -14.78
CA VAL A 334 -9.33 -10.49 -14.58
C VAL A 334 -9.71 -11.86 -14.03
N GLY A 335 -9.11 -12.92 -14.57
CA GLY A 335 -9.42 -14.29 -14.17
C GLY A 335 -10.69 -14.84 -14.82
N GLN A 336 -10.60 -16.05 -15.36
CA GLN A 336 -11.76 -16.90 -15.60
C GLN A 336 -11.61 -18.22 -14.87
N ASP A 337 -12.68 -18.62 -14.20
CA ASP A 337 -12.81 -19.80 -13.35
C ASP A 337 -14.16 -20.45 -13.66
N LYS A 338 -14.21 -21.77 -13.73
CA LYS A 338 -15.49 -22.51 -13.87
C LYS A 338 -15.62 -23.70 -12.91
N GLY A 339 -14.93 -23.67 -11.77
CA GLY A 339 -14.80 -24.81 -10.85
C GLY A 339 -16.14 -25.43 -10.46
N ASP A 340 -17.03 -24.57 -9.95
CA ASP A 340 -18.40 -24.88 -9.54
C ASP A 340 -19.37 -25.17 -10.71
N GLY A 341 -18.93 -25.08 -11.96
CA GLY A 341 -19.74 -25.18 -13.17
C GLY A 341 -20.34 -23.86 -13.67
N SER A 342 -20.05 -22.73 -13.02
CA SER A 342 -20.44 -21.38 -13.45
C SER A 342 -19.41 -20.78 -14.43
N ASP A 343 -19.52 -19.48 -14.77
CA ASP A 343 -18.50 -18.74 -15.52
C ASP A 343 -18.05 -17.55 -14.67
N ASN A 344 -17.19 -17.81 -13.69
CA ASN A 344 -16.79 -16.89 -12.63
C ASN A 344 -15.61 -16.02 -13.08
N ARG A 345 -15.66 -14.73 -12.73
CA ARG A 345 -14.76 -13.68 -13.24
C ARG A 345 -14.67 -12.51 -12.28
N MET A 346 -13.48 -11.97 -12.04
CA MET A 346 -13.30 -10.81 -11.14
C MET A 346 -13.31 -9.50 -11.92
N ASN A 347 -14.21 -8.56 -11.61
CA ASN A 347 -14.14 -7.21 -12.18
C ASN A 347 -12.86 -6.48 -11.70
N ILE A 348 -12.37 -5.51 -12.48
CA ILE A 348 -11.28 -4.60 -12.04
C ILE A 348 -11.61 -3.92 -10.71
N SER A 349 -12.85 -3.52 -10.46
CA SER A 349 -13.29 -2.99 -9.16
C SER A 349 -13.23 -4.01 -8.02
N GLY A 350 -13.43 -5.30 -8.32
CA GLY A 350 -13.19 -6.41 -7.40
C GLY A 350 -11.71 -6.53 -7.08
N LEU A 351 -10.83 -6.46 -8.09
CA LEU A 351 -9.38 -6.45 -7.88
C LEU A 351 -8.94 -5.23 -7.06
N MET A 352 -9.43 -4.01 -7.31
CA MET A 352 -9.09 -2.84 -6.48
C MET A 352 -9.50 -3.09 -5.02
N THR A 353 -10.70 -3.66 -4.80
CA THR A 353 -11.19 -4.05 -3.47
C THR A 353 -10.26 -5.06 -2.79
N VAL A 354 -9.55 -5.91 -3.54
CA VAL A 354 -8.47 -6.79 -3.04
C VAL A 354 -7.21 -5.99 -2.71
N LEU A 355 -6.73 -5.16 -3.65
CA LEU A 355 -5.48 -4.39 -3.52
C LEU A 355 -5.52 -3.31 -2.42
N ASP A 356 -6.70 -2.78 -2.09
CA ASP A 356 -6.95 -1.94 -0.90
C ASP A 356 -6.53 -2.62 0.44
N SER A 357 -6.36 -3.95 0.43
CA SER A 357 -5.96 -4.76 1.59
C SER A 357 -4.58 -5.42 1.43
N ALA A 358 -3.88 -5.15 0.32
CA ALA A 358 -2.57 -5.72 -0.03
C ALA A 358 -1.41 -4.78 0.39
N PRO A 359 -0.14 -5.22 0.33
CA PRO A 359 0.99 -4.29 0.26
C PRO A 359 0.97 -3.46 -1.03
N TYR A 360 1.79 -2.42 -1.09
CA TYR A 360 2.12 -1.73 -2.35
C TYR A 360 3.16 -2.57 -3.13
N PHE A 361 3.09 -2.53 -4.46
CA PHE A 361 3.89 -3.40 -5.33
C PHE A 361 4.86 -2.63 -6.23
N ASP A 362 6.11 -3.07 -6.31
CA ASP A 362 7.10 -2.60 -7.30
C ASP A 362 6.62 -2.87 -8.73
N PHE A 363 5.82 -3.93 -8.93
CA PHE A 363 5.12 -4.20 -10.18
C PHE A 363 3.84 -5.03 -9.98
N ILE A 364 2.84 -4.73 -10.81
CA ILE A 364 1.73 -5.64 -11.12
C ILE A 364 1.79 -5.97 -12.61
N MET A 365 2.05 -7.24 -12.92
CA MET A 365 2.07 -7.80 -14.26
C MET A 365 0.81 -8.63 -14.53
N PHE A 366 0.22 -8.47 -15.70
CA PHE A 366 -0.78 -9.40 -16.22
C PHE A 366 -0.19 -10.22 -17.35
N ASP A 367 -0.12 -11.52 -17.12
CA ASP A 367 0.15 -12.49 -18.17
C ASP A 367 -1.20 -12.90 -18.80
N ALA A 368 -1.85 -11.92 -19.43
CA ALA A 368 -3.18 -12.05 -19.97
C ALA A 368 -3.48 -11.03 -21.08
N CYS A 369 -4.40 -11.42 -21.96
CA CYS A 369 -4.84 -10.64 -23.12
C CYS A 369 -5.45 -9.28 -22.76
N PHE A 370 -5.26 -8.29 -23.64
CA PHE A 370 -5.92 -6.97 -23.64
C PHE A 370 -5.79 -6.12 -22.37
N MET A 371 -4.89 -6.49 -21.45
CA MET A 371 -4.81 -5.81 -20.17
C MET A 371 -4.21 -4.41 -20.26
N MET A 372 -3.31 -4.15 -21.22
CA MET A 372 -2.61 -2.87 -21.38
C MET A 372 -3.53 -1.77 -21.92
N SER A 373 -4.42 -1.31 -21.04
CA SER A 373 -5.37 -0.22 -21.22
C SER A 373 -5.04 0.87 -20.21
N VAL A 374 -5.10 2.13 -20.65
CA VAL A 374 -4.87 3.27 -19.75
C VAL A 374 -5.92 3.32 -18.64
N GLU A 375 -7.16 2.85 -18.91
CA GLU A 375 -8.20 2.72 -17.91
C GLU A 375 -7.80 1.75 -16.79
N VAL A 376 -7.27 0.56 -17.14
CA VAL A 376 -6.77 -0.41 -16.15
C VAL A 376 -5.58 0.16 -15.38
N ALA A 377 -4.60 0.73 -16.09
CA ALA A 377 -3.41 1.33 -15.48
C ALA A 377 -3.78 2.46 -14.51
N TYR A 378 -4.80 3.25 -14.83
CA TYR A 378 -5.24 4.37 -14.02
C TYR A 378 -5.98 3.95 -12.75
N GLU A 379 -6.76 2.86 -12.75
CA GLU A 379 -7.30 2.32 -11.48
C GLU A 379 -6.17 1.74 -10.61
N LEU A 380 -5.21 1.00 -11.22
CA LEU A 380 -4.08 0.38 -10.51
C LEU A 380 -3.06 1.37 -9.91
N ARG A 381 -3.07 2.64 -10.34
CA ARG A 381 -1.98 3.61 -10.10
C ARG A 381 -1.62 3.88 -8.64
N LYS A 382 -2.49 3.51 -7.68
CA LYS A 382 -2.30 3.71 -6.24
C LYS A 382 -1.83 2.46 -5.49
N HIS A 383 -1.64 1.34 -6.20
CA HIS A 383 -1.22 0.07 -5.62
C HIS A 383 0.12 -0.44 -6.17
N THR A 384 0.68 0.17 -7.22
CA THR A 384 1.98 -0.25 -7.78
C THR A 384 2.75 0.88 -8.47
N ASP A 385 4.09 0.79 -8.51
CA ASP A 385 4.97 1.67 -9.30
C ASP A 385 4.88 1.38 -10.80
N TYR A 386 4.81 0.10 -11.17
CA TYR A 386 4.85 -0.36 -12.56
C TYR A 386 3.70 -1.29 -12.92
N TYR A 387 3.04 -0.97 -14.02
CA TYR A 387 1.94 -1.75 -14.58
C TYR A 387 2.37 -2.41 -15.91
N ILE A 388 2.24 -3.73 -16.04
CA ILE A 388 2.79 -4.52 -17.16
C ILE A 388 1.71 -5.39 -17.82
N GLY A 389 1.71 -5.48 -19.16
CA GLY A 389 0.78 -6.32 -19.92
C GLY A 389 0.81 -6.10 -21.45
N SER A 390 -0.03 -6.83 -22.18
CA SER A 390 -0.19 -6.71 -23.65
C SER A 390 -1.42 -5.86 -24.04
N PRO A 391 -1.36 -5.06 -25.11
CA PRO A 391 -2.51 -4.35 -25.66
C PRO A 391 -3.45 -5.24 -26.49
N THR A 392 -3.08 -6.49 -26.76
CA THR A 392 -3.87 -7.44 -27.59
C THR A 392 -3.82 -8.85 -27.00
N GLU A 393 -4.15 -9.88 -27.78
CA GLU A 393 -4.00 -11.28 -27.36
C GLU A 393 -2.53 -11.60 -27.00
N ASN A 394 -2.33 -12.33 -25.89
CA ASN A 394 -1.01 -12.86 -25.52
C ASN A 394 -0.63 -14.08 -26.37
N PRO A 395 0.66 -14.43 -26.44
CA PRO A 395 1.08 -15.78 -26.78
C PRO A 395 0.35 -16.83 -25.95
N GLY A 396 -0.08 -17.93 -26.58
CA GLY A 396 -0.71 -19.05 -25.86
C GLY A 396 0.11 -19.56 -24.66
N PRO A 397 1.45 -19.68 -24.76
CA PRO A 397 2.33 -20.09 -23.66
C PRO A 397 2.66 -19.01 -22.62
N GLY A 398 1.87 -17.93 -22.50
CA GLY A 398 2.08 -16.92 -21.46
C GLY A 398 3.47 -16.27 -21.47
N ALA A 399 4.05 -16.07 -20.29
CA ALA A 399 5.39 -15.51 -20.11
C ALA A 399 6.49 -16.60 -20.11
N PRO A 400 7.69 -16.30 -20.62
CA PRO A 400 8.84 -17.19 -20.49
C PRO A 400 9.41 -17.12 -19.05
N TYR A 401 8.72 -17.76 -18.09
CA TYR A 401 9.05 -17.70 -16.67
C TYR A 401 10.47 -18.16 -16.36
N ASN A 402 11.03 -19.09 -17.15
CA ASN A 402 12.42 -19.53 -17.02
C ASN A 402 13.44 -18.38 -17.22
N ARG A 403 13.07 -17.33 -17.97
CA ARG A 403 13.88 -16.15 -18.27
C ARG A 403 13.49 -14.94 -17.41
N ILE A 404 12.21 -14.76 -17.09
CA ILE A 404 11.77 -13.57 -16.31
C ILE A 404 11.84 -13.75 -14.78
N VAL A 405 11.77 -14.97 -14.24
CA VAL A 405 11.87 -15.21 -12.77
C VAL A 405 13.19 -14.69 -12.17
N PRO A 406 14.38 -14.89 -12.77
CA PRO A 406 15.61 -14.25 -12.31
C PRO A 406 15.59 -12.71 -12.35
N LEU A 407 14.68 -12.11 -13.13
CA LEU A 407 14.56 -10.66 -13.30
C LEU A 407 13.53 -10.04 -12.35
N MET A 408 12.51 -10.79 -11.91
CA MET A 408 11.53 -10.41 -10.87
C MET A 408 12.16 -9.84 -9.60
N PHE A 409 13.40 -10.25 -9.29
CA PHE A 409 14.12 -9.94 -8.06
C PHE A 409 15.18 -8.82 -8.20
N ARG A 410 15.22 -8.12 -9.34
CA ARG A 410 16.14 -6.99 -9.59
C ARG A 410 15.52 -5.65 -9.21
N GLN A 411 16.34 -4.62 -8.98
CA GLN A 411 15.85 -3.25 -8.76
C GLN A 411 15.09 -2.70 -9.99
N ASP A 412 15.49 -3.08 -11.20
CA ASP A 412 14.88 -2.71 -12.48
C ASP A 412 13.87 -3.76 -13.00
N ALA A 413 13.33 -4.61 -12.11
CA ALA A 413 12.55 -5.81 -12.45
C ALA A 413 11.48 -5.57 -13.52
N ALA A 414 10.63 -4.55 -13.35
CA ALA A 414 9.53 -4.27 -14.28
C ALA A 414 10.00 -4.10 -15.74
N ILE A 415 11.04 -3.30 -15.95
CA ILE A 415 11.59 -3.03 -17.28
C ILE A 415 12.37 -4.24 -17.80
N ALA A 416 13.15 -4.89 -16.93
CA ALA A 416 13.95 -6.06 -17.28
C ALA A 416 13.08 -7.26 -17.72
N MET A 417 12.03 -7.58 -16.98
CA MET A 417 11.08 -8.64 -17.32
C MET A 417 10.36 -8.34 -18.64
N THR A 418 9.85 -7.13 -18.80
CA THR A 418 9.10 -6.71 -20.01
C THR A 418 9.97 -6.80 -21.27
N ALA A 419 11.23 -6.36 -21.17
CA ALA A 419 12.19 -6.46 -22.26
C ALA A 419 12.57 -7.91 -22.60
N GLU A 420 12.73 -8.78 -21.59
CA GLU A 420 13.10 -10.19 -21.80
C GLU A 420 11.92 -11.03 -22.31
N TYR A 421 10.68 -10.74 -21.86
CA TYR A 421 9.44 -11.31 -22.38
C TYR A 421 9.32 -11.04 -23.88
N PHE A 422 9.44 -9.77 -24.29
CA PHE A 422 9.44 -9.40 -25.70
C PHE A 422 10.54 -10.14 -26.49
N LYS A 423 11.78 -10.10 -25.97
CA LYS A 423 12.96 -10.68 -26.60
C LYS A 423 12.81 -12.19 -26.84
N ALA A 424 12.25 -12.94 -25.90
CA ALA A 424 12.05 -14.39 -26.05
C ALA A 424 11.16 -14.75 -27.25
N TYR A 425 10.05 -14.03 -27.44
CA TYR A 425 9.18 -14.25 -28.59
C TYR A 425 9.71 -13.60 -29.89
N TYR A 426 10.50 -12.53 -29.79
CA TYR A 426 11.21 -11.95 -30.94
C TYR A 426 12.27 -12.91 -31.50
N GLU A 427 13.00 -13.63 -30.64
CA GLU A 427 13.98 -14.65 -31.03
C GLU A 427 13.35 -15.85 -31.79
N LEU A 428 12.06 -16.12 -31.57
CA LEU A 428 11.27 -17.15 -32.28
C LEU A 428 10.50 -16.59 -33.50
N TYR A 429 10.40 -15.26 -33.66
CA TYR A 429 9.51 -14.65 -34.62
C TYR A 429 9.93 -14.91 -36.07
N ASN A 430 9.02 -15.49 -36.85
CA ASN A 430 9.17 -15.63 -38.31
C ASN A 430 7.91 -15.20 -39.09
N GLY A 431 6.96 -14.54 -38.42
CA GLY A 431 5.67 -14.16 -39.00
C GLY A 431 4.58 -15.24 -38.93
N GLY A 432 4.65 -16.15 -37.96
CA GLY A 432 3.66 -17.21 -37.73
C GLY A 432 3.83 -18.48 -38.58
N VAL A 433 4.95 -18.60 -39.31
CA VAL A 433 5.27 -19.80 -40.10
C VAL A 433 5.60 -20.96 -39.17
N GLY A 434 4.83 -22.04 -39.25
CA GLY A 434 5.00 -23.22 -38.39
C GLY A 434 4.69 -22.96 -36.91
N MET A 435 3.88 -21.95 -36.60
CA MET A 435 3.50 -21.60 -35.24
C MET A 435 2.74 -22.76 -34.58
N THR A 436 3.19 -23.15 -33.39
CA THR A 436 2.45 -24.02 -32.46
C THR A 436 2.67 -23.51 -31.05
N ASN A 437 1.95 -24.03 -30.06
CA ASN A 437 2.12 -23.58 -28.68
C ASN A 437 3.45 -24.11 -28.06
N ALA A 438 4.10 -25.10 -28.67
CA ALA A 438 5.48 -25.49 -28.34
C ALA A 438 6.55 -24.72 -29.17
N ASN A 439 6.13 -23.83 -30.07
CA ASN A 439 7.01 -23.06 -30.97
C ASN A 439 6.27 -21.80 -31.45
N TRP A 440 6.15 -20.79 -30.59
CA TRP A 440 5.32 -19.62 -30.86
C TRP A 440 6.03 -18.59 -31.76
N THR A 441 5.95 -18.81 -33.07
CA THR A 441 6.58 -17.94 -34.09
C THR A 441 5.72 -16.74 -34.53
N GLY A 442 4.53 -16.59 -33.94
CA GLY A 442 3.57 -15.51 -34.20
C GLY A 442 3.91 -14.17 -33.53
N GLY A 443 4.94 -14.14 -32.69
CA GLY A 443 5.41 -12.91 -32.05
C GLY A 443 4.56 -12.47 -30.86
N THR A 444 4.83 -11.25 -30.36
CA THR A 444 4.18 -10.67 -29.19
C THR A 444 4.30 -9.15 -29.17
N SER A 445 3.51 -8.52 -28.30
CA SER A 445 3.61 -7.11 -27.93
C SER A 445 3.43 -6.93 -26.43
N ILE A 446 4.29 -6.17 -25.77
CA ILE A 446 4.20 -5.96 -24.32
C ILE A 446 4.74 -4.58 -23.94
N ALA A 447 4.10 -3.94 -22.96
CA ALA A 447 4.51 -2.65 -22.41
C ALA A 447 4.62 -2.69 -20.88
N ALA A 448 5.36 -1.72 -20.34
CA ALA A 448 5.39 -1.39 -18.92
C ALA A 448 5.15 0.11 -18.74
N LEU A 449 4.18 0.48 -17.92
CA LEU A 449 3.85 1.87 -17.59
C LEU A 449 4.28 2.22 -16.17
N LYS A 450 4.86 3.40 -15.99
CA LYS A 450 5.09 4.04 -14.70
C LYS A 450 3.79 4.68 -14.23
N THR A 451 3.32 4.30 -13.06
CA THR A 451 2.05 4.80 -12.53
C THR A 451 2.15 6.24 -12.02
N GLU A 452 3.32 6.64 -11.51
CA GLU A 452 3.63 8.01 -11.03
C GLU A 452 3.22 9.11 -12.02
N GLY A 453 3.43 8.88 -13.32
CA GLY A 453 3.13 9.86 -14.37
C GLY A 453 1.66 9.92 -14.79
N LEU A 454 0.82 8.96 -14.38
CA LEU A 454 -0.54 8.81 -14.91
C LEU A 454 -1.48 9.95 -14.52
N GLU A 455 -1.38 10.50 -13.31
CA GLU A 455 -2.21 11.65 -12.90
C GLU A 455 -1.82 12.93 -13.66
N ASN A 456 -0.52 13.12 -13.96
CA ASN A 456 -0.06 14.17 -14.86
C ASN A 456 -0.54 13.95 -16.31
N LEU A 457 -0.49 12.72 -16.82
CA LEU A 457 -1.00 12.38 -18.15
C LEU A 457 -2.51 12.66 -18.26
N ALA A 458 -3.30 12.33 -17.23
CA ALA A 458 -4.72 12.66 -17.18
C ALA A 458 -4.96 14.18 -17.16
N ALA A 459 -4.21 14.92 -16.34
CA ALA A 459 -4.30 16.38 -16.24
C ALA A 459 -3.92 17.09 -17.56
N VAL A 460 -2.86 16.65 -18.24
CA VAL A 460 -2.46 17.18 -19.54
C VAL A 460 -3.50 16.83 -20.61
N THR A 461 -4.00 15.59 -20.65
CA THR A 461 -5.11 15.18 -21.54
C THR A 461 -6.28 16.16 -21.45
N LYS A 462 -6.74 16.46 -20.22
CA LYS A 462 -7.84 17.39 -19.95
C LYS A 462 -7.62 18.82 -20.45
N GLN A 463 -6.37 19.28 -20.49
CA GLN A 463 -5.98 20.60 -21.00
C GLN A 463 -5.96 20.65 -22.52
N VAL A 464 -5.47 19.59 -23.18
CA VAL A 464 -5.21 19.59 -24.63
C VAL A 464 -6.39 19.20 -25.51
N LEU A 465 -7.39 18.48 -24.96
CA LEU A 465 -8.56 18.01 -25.70
C LEU A 465 -9.31 19.19 -26.36
N GLN A 466 -9.58 19.05 -27.66
CA GLN A 466 -10.30 20.04 -28.46
C GLN A 466 -11.78 19.67 -28.64
N ASN A 467 -12.44 20.24 -29.65
CA ASN A 467 -13.86 20.00 -29.90
C ASN A 467 -14.09 18.64 -30.60
N THR A 468 -15.36 18.26 -30.70
CA THR A 468 -15.79 16.92 -31.12
C THR A 468 -15.34 16.52 -32.54
N THR A 469 -14.90 15.27 -32.65
CA THR A 469 -14.69 14.53 -33.89
C THR A 469 -15.79 13.47 -34.00
N ASP A 470 -16.22 13.08 -35.20
CA ASP A 470 -17.19 11.99 -35.34
C ASP A 470 -16.60 10.68 -34.78
N ILE A 471 -17.32 10.06 -33.85
CA ILE A 471 -16.82 8.90 -33.09
C ILE A 471 -16.68 7.67 -34.02
N SER A 472 -17.49 7.56 -35.08
CA SER A 472 -17.42 6.49 -36.07
C SER A 472 -16.24 6.70 -37.02
N GLU A 473 -15.98 7.95 -37.45
CA GLU A 473 -14.78 8.31 -38.21
C GLU A 473 -13.51 8.01 -37.38
N LEU A 474 -13.49 8.39 -36.10
CA LEU A 474 -12.38 8.13 -35.19
C LEU A 474 -12.13 6.63 -34.98
N ARG A 475 -13.17 5.83 -34.70
CA ARG A 475 -13.07 4.35 -34.61
C ARG A 475 -12.66 3.67 -35.92
N SER A 476 -12.78 4.35 -37.06
CA SER A 476 -12.37 3.83 -38.38
C SER A 476 -10.96 4.24 -38.81
N SER A 477 -10.38 5.27 -38.17
CA SER A 477 -9.08 5.84 -38.51
C SER A 477 -7.98 5.44 -37.53
N VAL A 478 -8.30 5.34 -36.24
CA VAL A 478 -7.38 4.90 -35.18
C VAL A 478 -7.17 3.39 -35.23
N PHE A 479 -5.94 2.92 -35.05
CA PHE A 479 -5.63 1.49 -34.97
C PHE A 479 -6.37 0.81 -33.79
N ASP A 480 -7.13 -0.25 -34.09
CA ASP A 480 -7.82 -1.09 -33.09
C ASP A 480 -7.02 -2.38 -32.83
N TYR A 481 -6.61 -2.64 -31.59
CA TYR A 481 -5.97 -3.88 -31.18
C TYR A 481 -6.97 -5.04 -30.96
N ASP A 482 -8.27 -4.74 -30.82
CA ASP A 482 -9.33 -5.75 -30.76
C ASP A 482 -9.64 -6.25 -32.17
N LYS A 483 -9.29 -7.50 -32.47
CA LYS A 483 -9.55 -8.13 -33.77
C LYS A 483 -10.82 -9.00 -33.78
N ARG A 484 -11.63 -8.96 -32.72
CA ARG A 484 -12.97 -9.57 -32.72
C ARG A 484 -13.88 -8.87 -33.74
N ASN A 485 -15.00 -9.50 -34.02
CA ASN A 485 -16.14 -8.89 -34.72
C ASN A 485 -17.32 -8.74 -33.73
N SER A 486 -18.39 -8.07 -34.17
CA SER A 486 -19.58 -7.82 -33.34
C SER A 486 -20.29 -9.08 -32.82
N TYR A 487 -20.19 -10.22 -33.50
CA TYR A 487 -20.72 -11.51 -33.02
C TYR A 487 -19.84 -12.14 -31.93
N ASN A 488 -18.53 -11.87 -31.98
CA ASN A 488 -17.52 -12.40 -31.07
C ASN A 488 -17.26 -11.48 -29.85
N GLY A 489 -18.07 -10.44 -29.64
CA GLY A 489 -17.91 -9.51 -28.53
C GLY A 489 -16.84 -8.43 -28.74
N HIS A 490 -16.66 -7.94 -29.98
CA HIS A 490 -15.85 -6.74 -30.23
C HIS A 490 -16.36 -5.54 -29.43
N VAL A 491 -15.44 -4.89 -28.71
CA VAL A 491 -15.69 -3.62 -28.03
C VAL A 491 -14.78 -2.52 -28.59
N GLY A 492 -13.54 -2.89 -28.93
CA GLY A 492 -12.53 -2.00 -29.49
C GLY A 492 -11.54 -1.51 -28.44
N TYR A 493 -10.25 -1.74 -28.70
CA TYR A 493 -9.12 -1.35 -27.87
C TYR A 493 -8.20 -0.49 -28.74
N TYR A 494 -8.37 0.83 -28.72
CA TYR A 494 -7.77 1.72 -29.71
C TYR A 494 -6.40 2.26 -29.26
N ASP A 495 -5.48 2.47 -30.20
CA ASP A 495 -4.16 3.03 -29.90
C ASP A 495 -4.28 4.46 -29.34
N MET A 496 -3.91 4.62 -28.08
CA MET A 496 -4.09 5.86 -27.33
C MET A 496 -3.34 7.05 -27.96
N VAL A 497 -2.12 6.81 -28.46
CA VAL A 497 -1.29 7.85 -29.07
C VAL A 497 -1.87 8.27 -30.41
N ASP A 498 -2.28 7.31 -31.23
CA ASP A 498 -2.89 7.56 -32.52
C ASP A 498 -4.21 8.32 -32.36
N MET A 499 -5.09 7.87 -31.46
CA MET A 499 -6.32 8.57 -31.06
C MET A 499 -6.07 10.04 -30.66
N MET A 500 -5.03 10.31 -29.85
CA MET A 500 -4.76 11.66 -29.37
C MET A 500 -4.25 12.61 -30.47
N LYS A 501 -3.77 12.12 -31.63
CA LYS A 501 -3.47 12.95 -32.82
C LYS A 501 -4.75 13.57 -33.42
N HIS A 502 -5.88 12.86 -33.31
CA HIS A 502 -7.17 13.33 -33.83
C HIS A 502 -7.91 14.26 -32.87
N LEU A 503 -7.65 14.15 -31.56
CA LEU A 503 -8.36 14.90 -30.51
C LEU A 503 -7.65 16.19 -30.05
N THR A 504 -6.50 16.53 -30.64
CA THR A 504 -5.65 17.66 -30.24
C THR A 504 -5.02 18.36 -31.46
N ASP A 505 -4.65 19.65 -31.34
CA ASP A 505 -3.79 20.29 -32.34
C ASP A 505 -2.30 19.92 -32.14
N ASN A 506 -1.44 20.28 -33.11
CA ASN A 506 0.00 19.98 -33.07
C ASN A 506 0.71 20.38 -31.77
N SER A 507 0.27 21.45 -31.10
CA SER A 507 0.85 21.91 -29.82
C SER A 507 0.31 21.11 -28.64
N GLY A 508 -0.99 20.83 -28.62
CA GLY A 508 -1.63 19.95 -27.64
C GLY A 508 -1.09 18.52 -27.71
N TYR A 509 -0.97 17.97 -28.93
CA TYR A 509 -0.36 16.66 -29.17
C TYR A 509 1.09 16.61 -28.68
N SER A 510 1.88 17.66 -28.92
CA SER A 510 3.29 17.71 -28.48
C SER A 510 3.41 17.71 -26.95
N ALA A 511 2.60 18.50 -26.25
CA ALA A 511 2.57 18.54 -24.79
C ALA A 511 2.05 17.21 -24.19
N TRP A 512 1.01 16.63 -24.78
CA TRP A 512 0.47 15.34 -24.37
C TRP A 512 1.44 14.19 -24.62
N ARG A 513 2.11 14.16 -25.77
CA ARG A 513 3.10 13.14 -26.09
C ARG A 513 4.28 13.19 -25.12
N GLN A 514 4.73 14.38 -24.72
CA GLN A 514 5.73 14.52 -23.65
C GLN A 514 5.26 13.93 -22.30
N ALA A 515 3.98 14.11 -21.95
CA ALA A 515 3.41 13.50 -20.74
C ALA A 515 3.31 11.96 -20.86
N PHE A 516 2.97 11.44 -22.05
CA PHE A 516 2.90 10.00 -22.35
C PHE A 516 4.30 9.35 -22.34
N ASP A 517 5.30 10.01 -22.92
CA ASP A 517 6.69 9.53 -22.95
C ASP A 517 7.35 9.48 -21.56
N ASN A 518 6.82 10.20 -20.57
CA ASN A 518 7.22 10.05 -19.16
C ASN A 518 6.55 8.84 -18.48
N VAL A 519 5.38 8.39 -18.96
CA VAL A 519 4.65 7.23 -18.45
C VAL A 519 5.17 5.92 -19.04
N ILE A 520 5.58 5.90 -20.32
CA ILE A 520 6.04 4.67 -20.98
C ILE A 520 7.43 4.25 -20.46
N GLY A 521 7.46 3.22 -19.61
CA GLY A 521 8.71 2.63 -19.10
C GLY A 521 9.36 1.68 -20.11
N TYR A 522 8.53 0.92 -20.83
CA TYR A 522 8.94 0.08 -21.96
C TYR A 522 7.76 -0.13 -22.92
N TRP A 523 8.04 -0.22 -24.22
CA TRP A 523 7.12 -0.72 -25.24
C TRP A 523 7.92 -1.44 -26.33
N ASN A 524 7.49 -2.62 -26.75
CA ASN A 524 7.95 -3.21 -27.99
C ASN A 524 6.94 -4.23 -28.57
N THR A 525 7.00 -4.44 -29.88
CA THR A 525 6.12 -5.34 -30.62
C THR A 525 6.84 -5.96 -31.81
N THR A 526 6.51 -7.21 -32.12
CA THR A 526 6.89 -7.81 -33.41
C THR A 526 6.14 -7.10 -34.55
N PRO A 527 6.66 -7.10 -35.80
CA PRO A 527 6.01 -6.45 -36.94
C PRO A 527 4.58 -6.95 -37.22
N LYS A 528 4.29 -8.18 -36.79
CA LYS A 528 2.95 -8.75 -36.70
C LYS A 528 2.76 -9.44 -35.37
N ASN A 529 1.51 -9.51 -34.93
CA ASN A 529 1.05 -10.38 -33.84
C ASN A 529 0.02 -11.38 -34.37
N TYR A 530 -0.24 -12.43 -33.59
CA TYR A 530 -1.35 -13.36 -33.82
C TYR A 530 -2.60 -12.93 -33.04
N SER A 531 -3.77 -13.17 -33.63
CA SER A 531 -5.08 -13.14 -32.99
C SER A 531 -5.86 -14.39 -33.41
N GLN A 532 -6.62 -15.02 -32.51
CA GLN A 532 -7.49 -16.14 -32.90
C GLN A 532 -8.61 -15.72 -33.87
N PHE A 533 -8.92 -14.43 -33.97
CA PHE A 533 -9.99 -13.88 -34.80
C PHE A 533 -9.51 -13.38 -36.17
N ALA A 534 -8.23 -13.00 -36.30
CA ALA A 534 -7.66 -12.45 -37.54
C ALA A 534 -6.38 -13.15 -38.03
N SER A 535 -5.90 -14.18 -37.34
CA SER A 535 -4.55 -14.75 -37.54
C SER A 535 -3.46 -13.66 -37.44
N MET A 536 -2.48 -13.65 -38.36
CA MET A 536 -1.31 -12.75 -38.30
C MET A 536 -1.62 -11.33 -38.84
N PHE A 537 -1.86 -10.36 -37.96
CA PHE A 537 -2.17 -8.96 -38.29
C PHE A 537 -0.96 -8.03 -38.10
N SER A 538 -0.94 -6.89 -38.80
CA SER A 538 0.16 -5.90 -38.71
C SER A 538 0.09 -5.09 -37.41
N MET A 539 1.25 -4.79 -36.83
CA MET A 539 1.43 -3.90 -35.67
C MET A 539 2.09 -2.56 -36.06
N GLU A 540 2.17 -2.27 -37.36
CA GLU A 540 2.74 -1.03 -37.89
C GLU A 540 2.00 0.22 -37.36
N GLY A 541 2.74 1.22 -36.88
CA GLY A 541 2.21 2.47 -36.32
C GLY A 541 1.80 2.44 -34.84
N THR A 542 1.80 1.26 -34.20
CA THR A 542 1.30 1.07 -32.83
C THR A 542 2.26 1.52 -31.71
N ASN A 543 1.70 1.99 -30.59
CA ASN A 543 2.38 2.72 -29.51
C ASN A 543 2.23 2.07 -28.12
N GLY A 544 1.44 1.01 -28.01
CA GLY A 544 1.50 0.02 -26.92
C GLY A 544 0.47 0.16 -25.82
N VAL A 545 -0.25 1.27 -25.76
CA VAL A 545 -1.29 1.53 -24.75
C VAL A 545 -2.63 1.67 -25.42
N THR A 546 -3.61 0.88 -24.97
CA THR A 546 -4.98 0.96 -25.48
C THR A 546 -5.82 1.96 -24.69
N HIS A 547 -6.86 2.46 -25.35
CA HIS A 547 -7.86 3.38 -24.83
C HIS A 547 -9.21 3.01 -25.44
N TYR A 548 -10.31 3.20 -24.71
CA TYR A 548 -11.64 3.03 -25.29
C TYR A 548 -12.10 4.25 -26.07
N ILE A 549 -12.70 4.02 -27.23
CA ILE A 549 -13.49 5.03 -27.94
C ILE A 549 -14.95 4.56 -27.90
N PRO A 550 -15.90 5.36 -27.40
CA PRO A 550 -17.30 4.96 -27.26
C PRO A 550 -17.89 4.33 -28.52
N SER A 551 -18.69 3.28 -28.37
CA SER A 551 -19.34 2.64 -29.51
C SER A 551 -20.57 3.42 -29.95
N THR A 552 -20.67 3.72 -31.25
CA THR A 552 -21.85 4.35 -31.89
C THR A 552 -22.90 3.32 -32.33
N ALA A 553 -22.69 2.03 -32.07
CA ALA A 553 -23.63 0.98 -32.43
C ALA A 553 -24.89 1.04 -31.54
N ASN A 554 -26.07 0.96 -32.15
CA ASN A 554 -27.35 0.86 -31.45
C ASN A 554 -27.58 -0.58 -30.95
N THR A 555 -26.83 -0.99 -29.92
CA THR A 555 -26.93 -2.33 -29.28
C THR A 555 -26.77 -2.23 -27.77
N GLN A 556 -27.38 -3.16 -27.03
CA GLN A 556 -27.35 -3.15 -25.56
C GLN A 556 -25.91 -3.19 -25.00
N ASN A 557 -25.02 -3.94 -25.66
CA ASN A 557 -23.62 -4.07 -25.24
C ASN A 557 -22.83 -2.77 -25.46
N ALA A 558 -23.13 -2.01 -26.51
CA ALA A 558 -22.55 -0.69 -26.74
C ALA A 558 -23.04 0.33 -25.68
N GLU A 559 -24.34 0.36 -25.38
CA GLU A 559 -24.91 1.22 -24.34
C GLU A 559 -24.27 0.96 -22.97
N VAL A 560 -24.17 -0.31 -22.56
CA VAL A 560 -23.62 -0.70 -21.26
C VAL A 560 -22.11 -0.50 -21.20
N ALA A 561 -21.36 -0.75 -22.29
CA ALA A 561 -19.92 -0.43 -22.34
C ALA A 561 -19.68 1.09 -22.23
N ASN A 562 -20.45 1.92 -22.96
CA ASN A 562 -20.39 3.38 -22.86
C ASN A 562 -20.74 3.87 -21.44
N ALA A 563 -21.80 3.33 -20.83
CA ALA A 563 -22.20 3.67 -19.46
C ALA A 563 -21.12 3.27 -18.43
N ALA A 564 -20.50 2.09 -18.59
CA ALA A 564 -19.44 1.62 -17.71
C ALA A 564 -18.08 2.30 -17.93
N TYR A 565 -17.85 2.88 -19.10
CA TYR A 565 -16.72 3.75 -19.38
C TYR A 565 -16.82 5.07 -18.62
N ARG A 566 -18.00 5.71 -18.67
CA ARG A 566 -18.30 6.98 -17.98
C ARG A 566 -18.11 6.95 -16.46
N ILE A 567 -18.04 5.76 -15.84
CA ILE A 567 -17.77 5.59 -14.40
C ILE A 567 -16.31 5.26 -14.06
N THR A 568 -15.42 5.05 -15.04
CA THR A 568 -13.98 4.88 -14.78
C THR A 568 -13.38 6.14 -14.17
N SER A 569 -12.34 5.99 -13.36
CA SER A 569 -11.56 7.12 -12.84
C SER A 569 -10.88 7.89 -13.98
N TRP A 570 -10.40 7.17 -15.00
CA TRP A 570 -9.74 7.75 -16.17
C TRP A 570 -10.65 8.74 -16.93
N TYR A 571 -11.88 8.35 -17.27
CA TYR A 571 -12.84 9.24 -17.97
C TYR A 571 -13.18 10.50 -17.15
N LYS A 572 -13.34 10.37 -15.82
CA LYS A 572 -13.67 11.48 -14.92
C LYS A 572 -12.54 12.52 -14.84
N ASP A 573 -11.31 12.04 -14.70
CA ASP A 573 -10.16 12.91 -14.41
C ASP A 573 -9.58 13.57 -15.68
N THR A 574 -9.75 12.94 -16.85
CA THR A 574 -9.29 13.42 -18.17
C THR A 574 -10.22 14.41 -18.87
N GLY A 575 -11.47 14.58 -18.42
CA GLY A 575 -12.41 15.52 -19.05
C GLY A 575 -12.89 15.12 -20.45
N LEU A 576 -12.81 13.83 -20.81
CA LEU A 576 -13.36 13.27 -22.06
C LEU A 576 -14.87 13.51 -22.20
N SER A 577 -15.59 13.79 -21.11
CA SER A 577 -16.97 14.28 -21.11
C SER A 577 -17.20 15.58 -21.91
N ARG A 578 -16.14 16.29 -22.31
CA ARG A 578 -16.19 17.44 -23.25
C ARG A 578 -16.41 17.02 -24.72
N LEU A 579 -16.30 15.73 -25.04
CA LEU A 579 -16.38 15.21 -26.41
C LEU A 579 -17.76 14.62 -26.77
N ASP A 580 -18.78 14.85 -25.95
CA ASP A 580 -20.10 14.18 -26.00
C ASP A 580 -20.04 12.64 -25.89
N TRP A 581 -18.86 12.11 -25.52
CA TRP A 581 -18.55 10.70 -25.24
C TRP A 581 -19.28 10.15 -24.03
#